data_AF-A0A7M3WCD7-F1
#
_entry.id   AF-A0A7M3WCD7-F1
#
_cell.length_a   1.000
_cell.length_b   1.000
_cell.length_c   1.000
_cell.angle_alpha   90.00
_cell.angle_beta   90.00
_cell.angle_gamma   90.00
#
_symmetry.space_group_name_H-M   'P 1'
#
loop_
_entity.id
_entity.type
_entity.pdbx_description
1 polymer ?
#
loop_
_entity_poly.entity_id
_entity_poly.type
_entity_poly.pdbx_seq_one_letter_code
_entity_poly.pdbx_strand_id
1 'polypeptide(L)' 'MRDRKVTALLFTILMIFTALAGCMDVLGSNSPPSANMSVDPSGSVRAGDSITFSAVGSSDPDADAMTFTWTFGDGNT' A
#
# COMPACT_ATOMS: atom_id res chain seq x y z
N MET A 1 18.03 14.49 42.84
CA MET A 1 16.61 14.38 42.41
C MET A 1 16.33 15.02 41.04
N ARG A 2 17.23 15.87 40.50
CA ARG A 2 17.10 16.47 39.15
C ARG A 2 17.44 15.50 38.03
N ASP A 3 18.36 14.56 38.25
CA ASP A 3 18.88 13.68 37.19
C ASP A 3 17.88 12.58 36.79
N ARG A 4 17.16 12.01 37.77
CA ARG A 4 16.12 10.98 37.51
C ARG A 4 14.95 11.48 36.65
N LYS A 5 14.61 12.78 36.75
CA LYS A 5 13.54 13.41 35.97
C LYS A 5 14.00 13.69 34.53
N VAL A 6 15.27 14.08 34.34
CA VAL A 6 15.87 14.31 33.03
C VAL A 6 16.05 13.00 32.27
N THR A 7 16.48 11.93 32.94
CA THR A 7 16.59 10.60 32.34
C THR A 7 15.23 10.05 31.91
N ALA A 8 14.18 10.18 32.74
CA ALA A 8 12.83 9.77 32.37
C ALA A 8 12.25 10.60 31.21
N LEU A 9 12.56 11.89 31.15
CA LEU A 9 12.17 12.76 30.04
C LEU A 9 12.87 12.37 28.72
N LEU A 10 14.16 12.03 28.77
CA LEU A 10 14.91 11.56 27.60
C LEU A 10 14.38 10.23 27.05
N PHE A 11 14.02 9.28 27.93
CA PHE A 11 13.45 8.00 27.51
C PHE A 11 12.04 8.13 26.92
N THR A 12 11.21 9.02 27.48
CA THR A 12 9.87 9.29 26.93
C THR A 12 9.94 9.99 25.58
N ILE A 13 10.85 10.96 25.43
CA ILE A 13 11.12 11.62 24.15
C ILE A 13 11.61 10.61 23.10
N LEU A 14 12.56 9.72 23.45
CA LEU A 14 13.07 8.69 22.54
C LEU A 14 11.97 7.73 22.06
N MET A 15 11.09 7.29 22.96
CA MET A 15 9.95 6.42 22.63
C MET A 15 8.91 7.12 21.74
N ILE A 16 8.65 8.41 21.98
CA ILE A 16 7.74 9.22 21.15
C ILE A 16 8.30 9.41 19.73
N PHE A 17 9.61 9.66 19.59
CA PHE A 17 10.25 9.78 18.28
C PHE A 17 10.26 8.46 17.50
N THR A 18 10.46 7.31 18.16
CA THR A 18 10.38 6.00 17.49
C THR A 18 8.96 5.64 17.05
N ALA A 19 7.94 6.09 17.77
CA ALA A 19 6.53 5.87 17.40
C ALA A 19 6.10 6.74 16.20
N LEU A 20 6.76 7.87 15.96
CA LEU A 20 6.47 8.79 14.86
C LEU A 20 7.35 8.58 13.61
N ALA A 21 8.38 7.72 13.70
CA ALA A 21 9.29 7.43 12.59
C ALA A 21 8.61 6.67 11.42
N GLY A 22 7.50 5.99 11.69
CA GLY A 22 6.73 5.27 10.65
C GLY A 22 5.92 6.17 9.71
N CYS A 23 5.98 7.50 9.86
CA CYS A 23 5.27 8.45 9.00
C CYS A 23 6.20 9.25 8.05
N MET A 24 7.49 8.88 7.96
CA MET A 24 8.47 9.67 7.20
C MET A 24 8.42 9.45 5.68
N ASP A 25 7.59 8.54 5.17
CA ASP A 25 7.42 8.31 3.72
C ASP A 25 6.89 9.57 2.99
N VAL A 26 6.15 10.44 3.69
CA VAL A 26 5.68 11.75 3.16
C VAL A 26 6.81 12.69 2.76
N LEU A 27 8.03 12.50 3.29
CA LEU A 27 9.20 13.33 2.96
C LEU A 27 10.16 12.65 1.97
N GLY A 28 9.84 11.44 1.51
CA GLY A 28 10.57 10.70 0.49
C GLY A 28 10.21 11.14 -0.93
N SER A 29 11.00 10.70 -1.91
CA SER A 29 10.57 10.76 -3.32
C SER A 29 9.42 9.78 -3.53
N ASN A 30 8.47 10.14 -4.40
CA ASN A 30 7.36 9.26 -4.78
C ASN A 30 7.85 7.87 -5.17
N SER A 31 7.25 6.85 -4.60
CA SER A 31 7.46 5.45 -4.93
C SER A 31 6.43 5.03 -6.00
N PRO A 32 6.74 4.03 -6.84
CA PRO A 32 5.76 3.50 -7.78
C PRO A 32 4.75 2.60 -7.03
N PRO A 33 3.48 2.54 -7.48
CA PRO A 33 2.53 1.58 -6.96
C PRO A 33 2.90 0.15 -7.38
N SER A 34 2.46 -0.83 -6.58
CA SER A 34 2.46 -2.25 -6.94
C SER A 34 1.08 -2.65 -7.45
N ALA A 35 1.01 -3.14 -8.69
CA ALA A 35 -0.21 -3.68 -9.28
C ALA A 35 -0.30 -5.19 -9.06
N ASN A 36 -1.42 -5.66 -8.52
CA ASN A 36 -1.73 -7.08 -8.39
C ASN A 36 -3.06 -7.37 -9.08
N MET A 37 -3.11 -8.45 -9.86
CA MET A 37 -4.31 -8.86 -10.58
C MET A 37 -4.72 -10.28 -10.22
N SER A 38 -6.02 -10.50 -10.10
CA SER A 38 -6.61 -11.84 -9.96
C SER A 38 -7.81 -11.99 -10.89
N VAL A 39 -8.13 -13.24 -11.19
CA VAL A 39 -9.22 -13.62 -12.10
C VAL A 39 -10.04 -14.76 -11.49
N ASP A 40 -11.36 -14.67 -11.60
CA ASP A 40 -12.30 -15.68 -11.11
C ASP A 40 -13.49 -15.86 -12.09
N PRO A 41 -13.79 -17.09 -12.56
CA PRO A 41 -13.03 -18.32 -12.33
C PRO A 41 -11.68 -18.29 -13.04
N SER A 42 -10.70 -18.98 -12.45
CA SER A 42 -9.39 -19.18 -13.07
C SER A 42 -9.35 -20.43 -13.96
N GLY A 43 -8.47 -20.43 -14.96
CA GLY A 43 -8.28 -21.56 -15.87
C GLY A 43 -9.21 -21.54 -17.08
N SER A 44 -9.68 -22.71 -17.50
CA SER A 44 -10.52 -22.86 -18.69
C SER A 44 -11.96 -22.48 -18.39
N VAL A 45 -12.51 -21.57 -19.20
CA VAL A 45 -13.88 -21.06 -19.12
C VAL A 45 -14.61 -21.36 -20.43
N ARG A 46 -15.95 -21.39 -20.41
CA ARG A 46 -16.75 -21.56 -21.62
C ARG A 46 -17.04 -20.20 -22.24
N ALA A 47 -17.20 -20.17 -23.57
CA ALA A 47 -17.67 -18.97 -24.23
C ALA A 47 -19.05 -18.56 -23.68
N GLY A 48 -19.18 -17.28 -23.31
CA GLY A 48 -20.39 -16.74 -22.69
C GLY A 48 -20.40 -16.76 -21.16
N ASP A 49 -19.44 -17.43 -20.50
CA ASP A 49 -19.27 -17.34 -19.05
C ASP A 49 -18.82 -15.92 -18.66
N SER A 50 -19.35 -15.43 -17.53
CA SER A 50 -18.86 -14.18 -16.94
C SER A 50 -17.59 -14.44 -16.14
N ILE A 51 -16.61 -13.55 -16.28
CA ILE A 51 -15.33 -13.62 -15.58
C ILE A 51 -15.13 -12.29 -14.84
N THR A 52 -14.70 -12.38 -13.59
CA THR A 52 -14.33 -11.21 -12.79
C THR A 52 -12.83 -11.01 -12.82
N PHE A 53 -12.40 -9.82 -13.22
CA PHE A 53 -11.03 -9.34 -13.05
C PHE A 53 -10.99 -8.39 -11.88
N SER A 54 -10.02 -8.57 -10.99
CA SER A 54 -9.89 -7.79 -9.76
C SER A 54 -8.46 -7.29 -9.59
N ALA A 55 -8.32 -6.02 -9.22
CA ALA A 55 -7.05 -5.42 -8.83
C ALA A 55 -6.85 -5.40 -7.30
N VAL A 56 -7.71 -6.10 -6.55
CA VAL A 56 -7.59 -6.21 -5.08
C VAL A 56 -6.22 -6.77 -4.71
N GLY A 57 -5.56 -6.09 -3.77
CA GLY A 57 -4.18 -6.38 -3.37
C GLY A 57 -3.13 -5.55 -4.09
N SER A 58 -3.53 -4.67 -5.01
CA SER A 58 -2.68 -3.55 -5.45
C SER A 58 -2.51 -2.55 -4.30
N SER A 59 -1.35 -1.90 -4.23
CA SER A 59 -1.02 -0.98 -3.14
C SER A 59 -0.05 0.10 -3.58
N ASP A 60 -0.24 1.30 -3.07
CA ASP A 60 0.71 2.39 -3.19
C ASP A 60 1.37 2.66 -1.83
N PRO A 61 2.72 2.60 -1.71
CA PRO A 61 3.41 2.83 -0.44
C PRO A 61 3.21 4.24 0.13
N ASP A 62 2.96 5.22 -0.73
CA ASP A 62 2.76 6.63 -0.36
C ASP A 62 1.28 6.95 -0.09
N ALA A 63 0.40 5.94 -0.19
CA ALA A 63 -1.05 6.04 -0.08
C ALA A 63 -1.68 7.00 -1.10
N ASP A 64 -1.05 7.13 -2.27
CA ASP A 64 -1.59 7.89 -3.38
C ASP A 64 -2.84 7.22 -3.98
N ALA A 65 -3.67 8.03 -4.64
CA ALA A 65 -4.85 7.53 -5.34
C ALA A 65 -4.44 6.70 -6.56
N MET A 66 -4.90 5.45 -6.61
CA MET A 66 -4.60 4.53 -7.71
C MET A 66 -5.67 4.57 -8.80
N THR A 67 -5.24 4.50 -10.07
CA THR A 67 -6.11 4.31 -11.23
C THR A 67 -5.84 2.94 -11.85
N PHE A 68 -6.90 2.24 -12.26
CA PHE A 68 -6.80 0.92 -12.89
C PHE A 68 -7.35 0.97 -14.31
N THR A 69 -6.57 0.44 -15.25
CA THR A 69 -6.96 0.31 -16.66
C THR A 69 -6.80 -1.14 -17.08
N TRP A 70 -7.83 -1.69 -17.72
CA TRP A 70 -7.81 -3.06 -18.23
C TRP A 70 -7.62 -3.04 -19.75
N THR A 71 -6.89 -4.03 -20.26
CA THR A 71 -6.74 -4.27 -21.70
C THR A 71 -6.76 -5.77 -21.90
N PHE A 72 -7.86 -6.28 -22.47
CA PHE A 72 -8.04 -7.72 -22.67
C PHE A 72 -7.36 -8.24 -23.95
N GLY A 73 -6.86 -7.34 -24.80
CA GLY A 73 -6.16 -7.68 -26.05
C GLY A 73 -7.08 -7.92 -27.25
N ASP A 74 -8.40 -7.87 -27.05
CA ASP A 74 -9.42 -7.95 -28.09
C ASP A 74 -9.89 -6.57 -28.60
N GLY A 75 -9.31 -5.49 -28.06
CA GLY A 75 -9.69 -4.11 -28.36
C GLY A 75 -10.75 -3.53 -27.42
N ASN A 76 -11.22 -4.29 -26.43
CA ASN A 76 -12.12 -3.81 -25.39
C ASN A 76 -11.40 -3.61 -24.03
N THR A 77 -12.06 -2.89 -23.13
CA THR A 77 -11.60 -2.58 -21.75
C THR A 77 -12.60 -3.01 -20.70
#